data_AF-A0A7C7UJ54-F1
#
_entry.id   AF-A0A7C7UJ54-F1
#
_cell.length_a   1.000
_cell.length_b   1.000
_cell.length_c   1.000
_cell.angle_alpha   90.00
_cell.angle_beta   90.00
_cell.angle_gamma   90.00
#
_symmetry.space_group_name_H-M   'P 1'
#
loop_
_entity.id
_entity.type
_entity.pdbx_description
1 polymer ?
#
loop_
_entity_poly.entity_id
_entity_poly.type
_entity_poly.pdbx_seq_one_letter_code
_entity_poly.pdbx_strand_id
1 'polypeptide(L)'
;MGNLEIDSPNQVWASDITYIQLKGGFVYLTVVMEWYSRYVLSWEVSTTLDKDFCIRALGKALWPLRRISSTRTVRPYADSFTVEVGIAKHLT
;
A
#
# COMPACT_ATOMS: atom_id res chain seq x y z
N MET A 1 -5.04 19.40 7.87
CA MET A 1 -6.03 18.40 7.39
C MET A 1 -6.82 17.98 8.62
N GLY A 2 -7.89 18.73 8.94
CA GLY A 2 -8.51 18.72 10.26
C GLY A 2 -9.95 18.23 10.21
N ASN A 3 -10.24 17.23 11.04
CA ASN A 3 -11.56 16.72 11.43
C ASN A 3 -12.32 15.80 10.46
N LEU A 4 -11.63 14.86 9.81
CA LEU A 4 -12.28 13.68 9.23
C LEU A 4 -12.20 12.53 10.26
N GLU A 5 -13.33 12.18 10.86
CA GLU A 5 -13.42 10.96 11.67
C GLU A 5 -13.36 9.75 10.73
N ILE A 6 -12.36 8.90 10.93
CA ILE A 6 -12.17 7.65 10.16
C ILE A 6 -12.59 6.51 11.08
N ASP A 7 -13.85 6.12 11.01
CA ASP A 7 -14.50 5.18 11.92
C ASP A 7 -14.82 3.83 11.26
N SER A 8 -14.63 3.70 9.95
CA SER A 8 -14.91 2.48 9.22
C SER A 8 -13.91 2.17 8.12
N PRO A 9 -13.76 0.87 7.73
CA PRO A 9 -12.88 0.49 6.64
C PRO A 9 -13.27 1.09 5.30
N ASN A 10 -12.27 1.32 4.44
CA ASN A 10 -12.40 1.84 3.07
C ASN A 10 -12.82 3.32 2.96
N GLN A 11 -12.71 4.11 4.03
CA GLN A 11 -12.94 5.56 3.97
C GLN A 11 -11.71 6.33 3.49
N VAL A 12 -10.54 5.95 3.97
CA VAL A 12 -9.26 6.62 3.68
C VAL A 12 -8.20 5.58 3.41
N TRP A 13 -7.43 5.78 2.33
CA TRP A 13 -6.25 4.99 2.03
C TRP A 13 -5.00 5.86 2.09
N ALA A 14 -3.90 5.24 2.46
CA ALA A 14 -2.58 5.81 2.35
C ALA A 14 -1.81 5.12 1.23
N SER A 15 -0.95 5.88 0.57
CA SER A 15 0.05 5.37 -0.35
C SER A 15 1.40 5.99 -0.02
N ASP A 16 2.44 5.18 -0.05
CA ASP A 16 3.82 5.64 0.13
C ASP A 16 4.74 4.99 -0.92
N ILE A 17 5.90 5.61 -1.15
CA ILE A 17 6.98 5.05 -1.96
C ILE A 17 8.24 4.98 -1.11
N THR A 18 8.72 3.75 -0.88
CA THR A 18 9.91 3.47 -0.09
C THR A 18 11.07 3.06 -0.98
N TYR A 19 12.26 3.57 -0.67
CA TYR A 19 13.50 3.23 -1.34
C TYR A 19 14.20 2.13 -0.55
N ILE A 20 14.45 0.98 -1.18
CA ILE A 20 15.11 -0.16 -0.53
C ILE A 20 16.52 -0.29 -1.12
N GLN A 21 17.53 -0.09 -0.27
CA GLN A 21 18.93 -0.28 -0.62
C GLN A 21 19.24 -1.78 -0.76
N LEU A 22 19.82 -2.15 -1.89
CA LEU A 22 20.42 -3.46 -2.14
C LEU A 22 21.94 -3.31 -2.31
N LYS A 23 22.68 -4.43 -2.22
CA LYS A 23 24.14 -4.45 -2.38
C LYS A 23 24.63 -3.93 -3.74
N GLY A 24 23.78 -3.96 -4.77
CA GLY A 24 24.11 -3.56 -6.14
C GLY A 24 23.26 -2.43 -6.70
N GLY A 25 22.53 -1.69 -5.86
CA GLY A 25 21.63 -0.62 -6.31
C GLY A 25 20.45 -0.41 -5.36
N PHE A 26 19.36 0.12 -5.88
CA PHE A 26 18.13 0.35 -5.13
C PHE A 26 16.93 -0.16 -5.90
N VAL A 27 15.87 -0.50 -5.16
CA VAL A 27 14.54 -0.74 -5.72
C VAL A 27 13.53 0.19 -5.06
N TYR A 28 12.47 0.50 -5.80
CA TYR A 28 11.37 1.34 -5.38
C TYR A 28 10.18 0.44 -5.07
N LEU A 29 9.68 0.52 -3.84
CA LEU A 29 8.48 -0.17 -3.40
C LEU A 29 7.37 0.86 -3.27
N THR A 30 6.24 0.64 -3.92
CA THR A 30 5.00 1.40 -3.65
C THR A 30 4.02 0.50 -2.94
N VAL A 31 3.37 1.05 -1.92
CA VAL A 31 2.38 0.34 -1.12
C VAL A 31 1.12 1.18 -1.06
N VAL A 32 -0.03 0.55 -1.30
CA VAL A 32 -1.36 1.12 -1.06
C VAL A 32 -1.98 0.36 0.10
N MET A 33 -2.38 1.09 1.14
CA MET A 33 -2.93 0.51 2.36
C MET A 33 -4.19 1.24 2.83
N GLU A 34 -5.02 0.51 3.54
CA GLU A 34 -6.23 1.02 4.16
C GLU A 34 -5.89 1.64 5.53
N TRP A 35 -6.41 2.84 5.82
CA TRP A 35 -5.98 3.61 6.99
C TRP A 35 -6.52 3.08 8.32
N TYR A 36 -7.78 2.61 8.35
CA TYR A 36 -8.45 2.19 9.58
C TYR A 36 -7.88 0.88 10.13
N SER A 37 -7.80 -0.15 9.28
CA SER A 37 -7.37 -1.51 9.61
C SER A 37 -5.87 -1.74 9.39
N ARG A 38 -5.16 -0.79 8.78
CA ARG A 38 -3.75 -0.90 8.38
C ARG A 38 -3.44 -2.05 7.44
N TYR A 39 -4.44 -2.56 6.72
CA TYR A 39 -4.24 -3.64 5.76
C TYR A 39 -3.61 -3.11 4.48
N VAL A 40 -2.55 -3.78 4.00
CA VAL A 40 -1.98 -3.54 2.67
C VAL A 40 -2.94 -4.10 1.63
N LEU A 41 -3.47 -3.22 0.77
CA LEU A 41 -4.40 -3.57 -0.31
C LEU A 41 -3.65 -4.09 -1.54
N SER A 42 -2.49 -3.50 -1.83
CA SER A 42 -1.64 -3.87 -2.95
C SER A 42 -0.26 -3.25 -2.80
N TRP A 43 0.73 -3.81 -3.48
CA TRP A 43 2.06 -3.24 -3.59
C TRP A 43 2.68 -3.60 -4.95
N GLU A 44 3.65 -2.81 -5.39
CA GLU A 44 4.46 -3.05 -6.58
C GLU A 44 5.92 -2.67 -6.32
N VAL A 45 6.85 -3.36 -6.97
CA VAL A 45 8.28 -3.04 -6.92
C VAL A 45 8.79 -2.74 -8.33
N SER A 46 9.66 -1.74 -8.44
CA SER A 46 10.36 -1.41 -9.69
C SER A 46 11.84 -1.10 -9.40
N THR A 47 12.72 -1.35 -10.36
CA THR A 47 14.12 -0.89 -10.33
C THR A 47 14.25 0.56 -10.78
N THR A 48 13.17 1.15 -11.31
CA THR A 48 13.13 2.52 -11.85
C THR A 48 12.00 3.29 -11.18
N LEU A 49 12.25 4.57 -10.86
CA LEU A 49 11.20 5.47 -10.38
C LEU A 49 10.33 5.91 -11.56
N ASP A 50 9.36 5.08 -11.95
CA ASP A 50 8.35 5.42 -12.96
C ASP A 50 6.95 5.58 -12.33
N LYS A 51 6.02 6.19 -13.05
CA LYS A 51 4.63 6.31 -12.57
C LYS A 51 3.81 5.03 -12.76
N ASP A 52 4.26 4.14 -13.63
CA ASP A 52 3.45 3.03 -14.11
C ASP A 52 3.30 1.96 -13.03
N PHE A 53 4.33 1.72 -12.21
CA PHE A 53 4.22 0.80 -11.08
C PHE A 53 3.27 1.33 -10.00
N CYS A 54 3.26 2.63 -9.72
CA CYS A 54 2.29 3.26 -8.82
C CYS A 54 0.85 3.12 -9.34
N ILE A 55 0.63 3.35 -10.64
CA ILE A 55 -0.69 3.17 -11.27
C ILE A 55 -1.14 1.71 -11.21
N ARG A 56 -0.23 0.76 -11.43
CA ARG A 56 -0.53 -0.67 -11.31
C ARG A 56 -0.93 -1.06 -9.89
N ALA A 57 -0.19 -0.60 -8.88
CA ALA A 57 -0.53 -0.85 -7.48
C ALA A 57 -1.93 -0.31 -7.17
N LEU A 58 -2.21 0.96 -7.50
CA LEU A 58 -3.53 1.55 -7.29
C LEU A 58 -4.65 0.79 -8.04
N GLY A 59 -4.41 0.39 -9.29
CA GLY A 59 -5.33 -0.42 -10.06
C GLY A 59 -5.63 -1.77 -9.40
N LYS A 60 -4.60 -2.43 -8.84
CA LYS A 60 -4.74 -3.68 -8.07
C LYS A 60 -5.53 -3.48 -6.77
N ALA A 61 -5.34 -2.36 -6.05
CA ALA A 61 -6.13 -2.04 -4.86
C ALA A 61 -7.61 -1.78 -5.18
N LEU A 62 -7.91 -1.11 -6.30
CA LEU A 62 -9.27 -0.78 -6.71
C LEU A 62 -10.04 -1.96 -7.30
N TRP A 63 -9.34 -2.91 -7.92
CA TRP A 63 -9.97 -4.04 -8.61
C TRP A 63 -10.89 -4.88 -7.70
N PRO A 64 -10.48 -5.28 -6.47
CA PRO A 64 -11.36 -5.94 -5.51
C PRO A 64 -12.64 -5.14 -5.22
N LEU A 65 -12.53 -3.83 -5.04
CA LEU A 65 -13.63 -2.98 -4.55
C LEU A 65 -14.72 -2.79 -5.59
N ARG A 66 -14.39 -2.92 -6.88
CA ARG A 66 -15.39 -2.92 -7.96
C ARG A 66 -16.31 -4.15 -7.97
N ARG A 67 -16.05 -5.16 -7.13
CA ARG A 67 -16.86 -6.40 -7.06
C ARG A 67 -17.72 -6.53 -5.81
N ILE A 68 -17.56 -5.72 -4.75
CA ILE A 68 -18.15 -6.05 -3.45
C ILE A 68 -18.77 -4.84 -2.74
N SER A 69 -20.11 -4.83 -2.72
CA SER A 69 -20.96 -4.03 -1.85
C SER A 69 -21.48 -4.79 -0.61
N SER A 70 -20.91 -5.95 -0.25
CA SER A 70 -21.24 -6.64 1.00
C SER A 70 -20.12 -7.60 1.44
N THR A 71 -19.51 -7.31 2.60
CA THR A 71 -18.64 -8.17 3.42
C THR A 71 -17.51 -8.93 2.71
N ARG A 72 -16.26 -8.43 2.81
CA ARG A 72 -15.09 -9.15 2.28
C ARG A 72 -14.14 -9.58 3.41
N THR A 73 -14.09 -10.88 3.68
CA THR A 73 -12.90 -11.55 4.20
C THR A 73 -11.80 -11.40 3.15
N VAL A 74 -10.93 -10.40 3.30
CA VAL A 74 -9.73 -10.27 2.49
C VAL A 74 -8.79 -11.39 2.91
N ARG A 75 -8.53 -12.35 2.02
CA ARG A 75 -7.45 -13.32 2.25
C ARG A 75 -6.14 -12.53 2.18
N PRO A 76 -5.31 -12.50 3.23
CA PRO A 76 -3.97 -11.93 3.09
C PRO A 76 -3.26 -12.72 2.01
N TYR A 77 -2.70 -12.03 1.02
CA TYR A 77 -1.75 -12.63 0.09
C TYR A 77 -0.50 -12.98 0.91
N ALA A 78 -0.57 -14.14 1.57
CA ALA A 78 0.48 -14.68 2.40
C ALA A 78 1.51 -15.38 1.49
N ASP A 79 2.23 -14.59 0.71
CA ASP A 79 3.53 -14.98 0.17
C ASP A 79 4.56 -13.97 0.67
N SER A 80 5.19 -14.34 1.79
CA SER A 80 6.60 -14.11 2.13
C SER A 80 7.23 -12.76 1.75
N PHE A 81 6.73 -11.64 2.27
CA PHE A 81 7.57 -10.51 2.70
C PHE A 81 6.69 -9.57 3.54
N THR A 82 6.70 -9.74 4.87
CA THR A 82 6.19 -8.70 5.76
C THR A 82 7.17 -7.55 5.70
N VAL A 83 7.01 -6.65 4.72
CA VAL A 83 7.58 -5.32 4.85
C VAL A 83 6.82 -4.69 6.00
N GLU A 84 7.45 -4.60 7.17
CA GLU A 84 7.00 -3.62 8.15
C GLU A 84 7.04 -2.28 7.44
N VAL A 85 5.88 -1.80 7.00
CA VAL A 85 5.71 -0.43 6.56
C VAL A 85 5.81 0.40 7.83
N GLY A 86 7.05 0.61 8.28
CA GLY A 86 7.38 1.70 9.16
C GLY A 86 7.03 2.95 8.38
N ILE A 87 5.85 3.51 8.64
CA ILE A 87 5.58 4.93 8.40
C ILE A 87 6.82 5.63 8.91
N ALA A 88 7.61 6.21 8.01
CA ALA A 88 8.95 6.73 8.26
C ALA A 88 9.03 7.36 9.65
N LYS A 89 9.47 6.56 10.63
CA LYS A 89 9.81 7.07 11.95
C LYS A 89 11.20 7.64 11.77
N HIS A 90 11.22 8.94 11.52
CA HIS A 90 12.29 9.83 11.92
C HIS A 90 13.67 9.47 11.33
N LEU A 91 13.96 10.00 10.15
CA LEU A 91 15.33 10.27 9.74
C LEU A 91 15.64 11.74 10.06
N THR A 92 16.20 11.93 11.27
CA THR A 92 16.84 13.12 11.88
C THR A 92 16.02 14.38 12.06
#